data_AF-A0A4Y2FVK7-F1
#
_entry.id   AF-A0A4Y2FVK7-F1
#
_cell.length_a   1.000
_cell.length_b   1.000
_cell.length_c   1.000
_cell.angle_alpha   90.00
_cell.angle_beta   90.00
_cell.angle_gamma   90.00
#
_symmetry.space_group_name_H-M   'P 1'
#
loop_
_entity.id
_entity.type
_entity.pdbx_description
1 polymer ?
#
loop_
_entity_poly.entity_id
_entity_poly.type
_entity_poly.pdbx_seq_one_letter_code
_entity_poly.pdbx_strand_id
1 'polypeptide(L)'
;MVREIQTLLLSYKHIHLRRLKAHVGYLGNELADQLAKEAITKGDPFLLPKPLYHLKSEIKSAALSIWQDNWVNRETGRSTHDIVVRVSSKPVGCNREKIMFVTGHAPFPSSLHHFILRTQENCSCGEKVDPIHYATICRFTLS
;
A
#
# COMPACT_ATOMS: atom_id res chain seq x y z
N MET A 1 29.20 9.22 -12.71
CA MET A 1 29.64 9.32 -11.29
C MET A 1 30.16 8.02 -10.66
N VAL A 2 29.35 7.00 -10.32
CA VAL A 2 29.87 5.79 -9.60
C VAL A 2 30.96 5.06 -10.38
N ARG A 3 30.75 4.85 -11.69
CA ARG A 3 31.75 4.23 -12.56
C ARG A 3 33.00 5.10 -12.72
N GLU A 4 32.86 6.42 -12.77
CA GLU A 4 34.02 7.34 -12.83
C GLU A 4 34.86 7.27 -11.55
N ILE A 5 34.21 7.30 -10.36
CA ILE A 5 34.91 7.15 -9.08
C ILE A 5 35.61 5.79 -9.02
N GLN A 6 34.95 4.72 -9.47
CA GLN A 6 35.56 3.39 -9.52
C GLN A 6 36.79 3.37 -10.44
N THR A 7 36.70 3.93 -11.64
CA THR A 7 37.82 4.03 -12.58
C THR A 7 38.98 4.84 -11.98
N LEU A 8 38.68 5.96 -11.33
CA LEU A 8 39.69 6.79 -10.65
C LEU A 8 40.37 6.01 -9.52
N LEU A 9 39.61 5.32 -8.67
CA LEU A 9 40.19 4.52 -7.58
C LEU A 9 41.09 3.40 -8.12
N LEU A 10 40.73 2.79 -9.26
CA LEU A 10 41.54 1.74 -9.90
C LEU A 10 42.78 2.29 -10.62
N SER A 11 42.77 3.55 -11.07
CA SER A 11 43.91 4.13 -11.79
C SER A 11 45.08 4.51 -10.89
N TYR A 12 44.86 4.69 -9.58
CA TYR A 12 45.90 5.08 -8.63
C TYR A 12 46.33 3.89 -7.76
N LYS A 13 47.64 3.58 -7.76
CA LYS A 13 48.21 2.41 -7.06
C LYS A 13 48.37 2.56 -5.54
N HIS A 14 48.32 3.79 -5.01
CA HIS A 14 48.63 4.09 -3.61
C HIS A 14 47.58 5.00 -2.98
N ILE A 15 46.33 4.53 -2.88
CA ILE A 15 45.27 5.21 -2.13
C ILE A 15 44.99 4.44 -0.85
N HIS A 16 45.04 5.14 0.29
CA HIS A 16 44.61 4.60 1.59
C HIS A 16 43.29 5.24 2.00
N LEU A 17 42.23 4.44 2.09
CA LEU A 17 40.92 4.88 2.54
C LEU A 17 40.76 4.56 4.03
N ARG A 18 40.47 5.58 4.84
CA ARG A 18 40.16 5.42 6.27
C ARG A 18 38.86 6.14 6.60
N ARG A 19 37.99 5.48 7.37
CA ARG A 19 36.79 6.11 7.93
C ARG A 19 37.16 6.86 9.20
N LEU A 20 36.85 8.15 9.24
CA LEU A 20 37.00 8.99 10.42
C LEU A 20 35.63 9.25 11.05
N LYS A 21 35.60 9.53 12.35
CA LYS A 21 34.38 9.91 13.06
C LYS A 21 34.05 11.36 12.72
N ALA A 22 32.77 11.62 12.41
CA ALA A 22 32.29 12.97 12.14
C ALA A 22 32.13 13.80 13.43
N HIS A 23 32.30 15.11 13.31
CA HIS A 23 32.06 16.10 14.38
C HIS A 23 32.89 15.88 15.66
N VAL A 24 34.19 15.63 15.50
CA VAL A 24 35.12 15.40 16.62
C VAL A 24 36.32 16.38 16.58
N GLY A 25 36.23 17.49 15.85
CA GLY A 25 37.30 18.50 15.78
C GLY A 25 38.38 18.23 14.72
N TYR A 26 38.20 17.24 13.84
CA TYR A 26 39.15 17.02 12.75
C TYR A 26 39.00 18.11 11.68
N LEU A 27 39.89 19.10 11.70
CA LEU A 27 39.83 20.32 10.87
C LEU A 27 39.48 20.04 9.40
N GLY A 28 40.18 19.10 8.75
CA GLY A 28 39.92 18.78 7.34
C GLY A 28 38.55 18.17 7.08
N ASN A 29 38.03 17.34 8.00
CA ASN A 29 36.70 16.74 7.88
C ASN A 29 35.60 17.77 8.16
N GLU A 30 35.82 18.66 9.12
CA GLU A 30 34.88 19.73 9.45
C GLU A 30 34.79 20.78 8.34
N LEU A 31 35.93 21.16 7.75
CA LEU A 31 35.96 22.03 6.58
C LEU A 31 35.25 21.38 5.39
N ALA A 32 35.50 20.09 5.13
CA ALA A 32 34.81 19.37 4.07
C ALA A 32 33.29 19.30 4.29
N ASP A 33 32.83 19.06 5.52
CA ASP A 33 31.40 19.06 5.87
C ASP A 33 30.77 20.46 5.74
N GLN A 34 31.47 21.51 6.18
CA GLN A 34 31.04 22.89 6.01
C GLN A 34 30.89 23.23 4.52
N LEU A 35 31.91 22.93 3.70
CA LEU A 35 31.87 23.18 2.27
C LEU A 35 30.75 22.39 1.58
N ALA A 36 30.51 21.13 1.97
CA ALA A 36 29.40 20.34 1.45
C ALA A 36 28.04 20.98 1.80
N LYS A 37 27.86 21.48 3.03
CA LYS A 37 26.65 22.21 3.44
C LYS A 37 26.47 23.51 2.66
N GLU A 38 27.54 24.27 2.47
CA GLU A 38 27.49 25.49 1.66
C GLU A 38 27.10 25.18 0.21
N ALA A 39 27.65 24.11 -0.37
CA ALA A 39 27.31 23.66 -1.73
C ALA A 39 25.84 23.24 -1.88
N ILE A 40 25.19 22.71 -0.84
CA ILE A 40 23.73 22.43 -0.88
C ILE A 40 22.92 23.72 -1.07
N THR A 41 23.39 24.84 -0.51
CA THR A 41 22.66 26.13 -0.52
C THR A 41 23.05 27.05 -1.68
N LYS A 42 24.33 27.05 -2.07
CA LYS A 42 24.92 27.98 -3.04
C LYS A 42 25.31 27.31 -4.36
N GLY A 43 25.37 25.98 -4.38
CA GLY A 43 25.78 25.21 -5.55
C GLY A 43 24.66 25.06 -6.57
N ASP A 44 25.04 24.74 -7.81
CA ASP A 44 24.08 24.44 -8.86
C ASP A 44 23.33 23.12 -8.56
N PRO A 45 22.00 23.08 -8.69
CA PRO A 45 21.23 21.87 -8.46
C PRO A 45 21.65 20.74 -9.41
N PHE A 46 22.23 19.68 -8.86
CA PHE A 46 22.52 18.47 -9.62
C PHE A 46 21.38 17.46 -9.46
N LEU A 47 20.60 17.25 -10.51
CA LEU A 47 19.47 16.31 -10.50
C LEU A 47 19.97 14.87 -10.61
N LEU A 48 19.96 14.17 -9.48
CA LEU A 48 20.17 12.73 -9.48
C LEU A 48 18.90 12.00 -9.95
N PRO A 49 19.00 11.02 -10.85
CA PRO A 49 17.89 10.14 -11.17
C PRO A 49 17.39 9.47 -9.90
N LYS A 50 16.08 9.55 -9.64
CA LYS A 50 15.49 8.87 -8.49
C LYS A 50 15.70 7.36 -8.63
N PRO A 51 16.03 6.65 -7.55
CA PRO A 51 16.14 5.19 -7.59
C PRO A 51 14.83 4.55 -8.05
N LEU A 52 14.90 3.43 -8.77
CA LEU A 52 13.70 2.72 -9.25
C LEU A 52 12.72 2.35 -8.12
N TYR A 53 13.23 2.07 -6.93
CA TYR A 53 12.40 1.81 -5.75
C TYR A 53 11.50 3.00 -5.40
N HIS A 54 12.01 4.23 -5.50
CA HIS A 54 11.21 5.43 -5.27
C HIS A 54 10.06 5.50 -6.27
N LEU A 55 10.32 5.27 -7.56
CA LEU A 55 9.26 5.28 -8.57
C LEU A 55 8.19 4.20 -8.29
N LYS A 56 8.63 2.99 -7.93
CA LYS A 56 7.71 1.90 -7.55
C LYS A 56 6.85 2.26 -6.33
N SER A 57 7.42 2.95 -5.35
CA SER A 57 6.71 3.42 -4.16
C SER A 57 5.65 4.45 -4.51
N GLU A 58 5.98 5.43 -5.35
CA GLU A 58 5.04 6.45 -5.83
C GLU A 58 3.87 5.83 -6.59
N ILE A 59 4.15 4.93 -7.54
CA ILE A 59 3.12 4.23 -8.32
C ILE A 59 2.21 3.41 -7.40
N LYS A 60 2.79 2.68 -6.44
CA LYS A 60 2.01 1.90 -5.47
C LYS A 60 1.11 2.80 -4.63
N SER A 61 1.63 3.94 -4.18
CA SER A 61 0.88 4.92 -3.38
C SER A 61 -0.30 5.49 -4.18
N ALA A 62 -0.04 5.95 -5.40
CA ALA A 62 -1.08 6.49 -6.29
C ALA A 62 -2.16 5.45 -6.62
N ALA A 63 -1.76 4.21 -6.94
CA ALA A 63 -2.69 3.12 -7.19
C ALA A 63 -3.58 2.83 -5.97
N LEU A 64 -3.00 2.78 -4.76
CA LEU A 64 -3.78 2.57 -3.53
C LEU A 64 -4.76 3.72 -3.27
N SER A 65 -4.37 4.97 -3.55
CA SER A 65 -5.27 6.12 -3.43
C SER A 65 -6.46 5.99 -4.37
N ILE A 66 -6.22 5.74 -5.66
CA ILE A 66 -7.27 5.56 -6.66
C ILE A 66 -8.21 4.40 -6.28
N TRP A 67 -7.64 3.30 -5.78
CA TRP A 67 -8.42 2.16 -5.33
C TRP A 67 -9.26 2.50 -4.10
N GLN A 68 -8.71 3.22 -3.12
CA GLN A 68 -9.44 3.66 -1.94
C GLN A 68 -10.60 4.58 -2.32
N ASP A 69 -10.38 5.53 -3.23
CA ASP A 69 -11.42 6.44 -3.71
C ASP A 69 -12.55 5.69 -4.40
N ASN A 70 -12.21 4.72 -5.26
CA ASN A 70 -13.19 3.82 -5.86
C ASN A 70 -13.93 3.00 -4.80
N TRP A 71 -13.23 2.51 -3.79
CA TRP A 71 -13.79 1.67 -2.75
C TRP A 71 -14.80 2.42 -1.87
N VAL A 72 -14.52 3.69 -1.56
CA VAL A 72 -15.42 4.55 -0.78
C VAL A 72 -16.61 5.01 -1.62
N ASN A 73 -16.42 5.31 -2.90
CA ASN A 73 -17.47 5.96 -3.71
C ASN A 73 -18.34 5.01 -4.54
N ARG A 74 -17.97 3.72 -4.70
CA ARG A 74 -18.76 2.76 -5.51
C ARG A 74 -19.83 2.04 -4.69
N GLU A 75 -21.04 1.95 -5.23
CA GLU A 75 -22.18 1.28 -4.59
C GLU A 75 -22.11 -0.26 -4.55
N THR A 76 -21.22 -0.89 -5.31
CA THR A 76 -21.10 -2.36 -5.31
C THR A 76 -20.20 -2.83 -4.16
N GLY A 77 -20.62 -3.89 -3.46
CA GLY A 77 -19.78 -4.53 -2.43
C GLY A 77 -19.77 -3.81 -1.08
N ARG A 78 -20.79 -2.99 -0.78
CA ARG A 78 -20.90 -2.22 0.48
C ARG A 78 -20.79 -3.07 1.75
N SER A 79 -21.38 -4.27 1.76
CA SER A 79 -21.21 -5.21 2.88
C SER A 79 -19.75 -5.59 3.15
N THR A 80 -18.92 -5.65 2.10
CA THR A 80 -17.48 -5.90 2.23
C THR A 80 -16.74 -4.64 2.66
N HIS A 81 -17.15 -3.46 2.17
CA HIS A 81 -16.60 -2.17 2.60
C HIS A 81 -16.79 -1.92 4.10
N ASP A 82 -17.96 -2.25 4.64
CA ASP A 82 -18.26 -2.06 6.07
C ASP A 82 -17.33 -2.86 7.00
N ILE A 83 -16.76 -3.96 6.50
CA ILE A 83 -15.82 -4.80 7.23
C ILE A 83 -14.37 -4.41 6.93
N VAL A 84 -14.07 -4.10 5.67
CA VAL A 84 -12.73 -3.73 5.20
C VAL A 84 -12.77 -2.32 4.61
N VAL A 85 -12.80 -1.32 5.48
CA VAL A 85 -12.94 0.10 5.07
C VAL A 85 -11.71 0.60 4.30
N ARG A 86 -10.52 0.09 4.64
CA ARG A 86 -9.26 0.55 4.03
C ARG A 86 -8.66 -0.51 3.10
N VAL A 87 -8.46 -0.14 1.84
CA VAL A 87 -7.77 -0.95 0.85
C VAL A 87 -6.31 -1.12 1.27
N SER A 88 -5.79 -2.33 1.09
CA SER A 88 -4.39 -2.62 1.36
C SER A 88 -3.84 -3.64 0.37
N SER A 89 -2.52 -3.62 0.18
CA SER A 89 -1.84 -4.64 -0.63
C SER A 89 -1.60 -5.95 0.12
N LYS A 90 -2.02 -6.06 1.38
CA LYS A 90 -1.88 -7.28 2.18
C LYS A 90 -3.20 -8.05 2.10
N PRO A 91 -3.15 -9.39 1.94
CA PRO A 91 -4.35 -10.19 2.00
C PRO A 91 -5.00 -10.05 3.37
N VAL A 92 -6.32 -9.93 3.39
CA VAL A 92 -7.09 -10.02 4.63
C VAL A 92 -7.03 -11.48 5.08
N GLY A 93 -6.59 -11.73 6.33
CA GLY A 93 -6.42 -13.07 6.90
C GLY A 93 -7.74 -13.82 7.17
N CYS A 94 -8.67 -13.80 6.22
CA CYS A 94 -9.95 -14.48 6.28
C CYS A 94 -9.86 -15.85 5.59
N ASN A 95 -10.53 -16.85 6.17
CA ASN A 95 -10.74 -18.14 5.49
C ASN A 95 -11.80 -18.00 4.39
N ARG A 96 -11.89 -19.03 3.53
CA ARG A 96 -12.78 -19.03 2.37
C ARG A 96 -14.24 -18.79 2.76
N GLU A 97 -14.69 -19.38 3.86
CA GLU A 97 -16.08 -19.29 4.33
C GLU A 97 -16.43 -17.86 4.72
N LYS A 98 -15.54 -17.19 5.47
CA LYS A 98 -15.73 -15.78 5.84
C LYS A 98 -15.67 -14.87 4.61
N ILE A 99 -14.79 -15.14 3.65
CA ILE A 99 -14.75 -14.37 2.40
C ILE A 99 -16.08 -14.52 1.66
N MET A 100 -16.54 -15.76 1.41
CA MET A 100 -17.81 -16.00 0.74
C MET A 100 -19.00 -15.35 1.47
N PHE A 101 -19.00 -15.39 2.80
CA PHE A 101 -20.03 -14.74 3.60
C PHE A 101 -20.00 -13.22 3.40
N VAL A 102 -18.86 -12.55 3.64
CA VAL A 102 -18.73 -11.08 3.59
C VAL A 102 -19.00 -10.50 2.20
N THR A 103 -18.59 -11.21 1.15
CA THR A 103 -18.82 -10.80 -0.24
C THR A 103 -20.23 -11.10 -0.74
N GLY A 104 -21.08 -11.73 0.07
CA GLY A 104 -22.42 -12.13 -0.34
C GLY A 104 -22.45 -13.28 -1.36
N HIS A 105 -21.36 -14.04 -1.49
CA HIS A 105 -21.22 -15.19 -2.40
C HIS A 105 -21.56 -16.54 -1.75
N ALA A 106 -21.84 -16.56 -0.45
CA ALA A 106 -22.51 -17.67 0.21
C ALA A 106 -23.89 -17.93 -0.43
N PRO A 107 -24.56 -19.08 -0.14
CA PRO A 107 -25.87 -19.44 -0.70
C PRO A 107 -27.02 -18.57 -0.13
N PHE A 108 -26.85 -17.26 -0.20
CA PHE A 108 -27.83 -16.25 0.13
C PHE A 108 -28.90 -16.19 -0.97
N PRO A 109 -30.16 -15.90 -0.61
CA PRO A 109 -31.25 -15.75 -1.58
C PRO A 109 -30.92 -14.80 -2.72
N SER A 110 -30.24 -13.68 -2.45
CA SER A 110 -29.81 -12.71 -3.46
C SER A 110 -28.80 -13.28 -4.46
N SER A 111 -27.81 -14.04 -3.99
CA SER A 111 -26.84 -14.72 -4.86
C SER A 111 -27.50 -15.81 -5.70
N LEU A 112 -28.35 -16.63 -5.09
CA LEU A 112 -29.09 -17.69 -5.79
C LEU A 112 -30.07 -17.13 -6.82
N HIS A 113 -30.73 -16.00 -6.53
CA HIS A 113 -31.59 -15.30 -7.47
C HIS A 113 -30.82 -14.79 -8.68
N HIS A 114 -29.63 -14.20 -8.48
CA HIS A 114 -28.76 -13.78 -9.57
C HIS A 114 -28.35 -14.95 -10.49
N PHE A 115 -28.12 -16.14 -9.93
CA PHE A 115 -27.85 -17.36 -10.70
C PHE A 115 -29.11 -18.06 -11.23
N ILE A 116 -30.30 -17.48 -11.09
CA ILE A 116 -31.58 -18.04 -11.56
C ILE A 116 -31.89 -19.39 -10.88
N LEU A 117 -31.31 -19.65 -9.71
CA LEU A 117 -31.56 -20.85 -8.90
C LEU A 117 -32.75 -20.65 -7.93
N ARG A 118 -33.22 -19.41 -7.79
CA ARG A 118 -34.35 -19.02 -6.92
C ARG A 118 -35.10 -17.85 -7.55
N THR A 119 -36.41 -17.76 -7.31
CA THR A 119 -37.29 -16.71 -7.85
C THR A 119 -37.41 -15.45 -6.97
N GLN A 120 -36.95 -15.51 -5.72
CA GLN A 120 -37.06 -14.41 -4.75
C GLN A 120 -35.67 -14.08 -4.20
N GLU A 121 -35.33 -12.80 -4.21
CA GLU A 121 -34.03 -12.29 -3.73
C GLU A 121 -34.00 -12.00 -2.21
N ASN A 122 -35.17 -11.91 -1.58
CA ASN A 122 -35.31 -11.51 -0.17
C ASN A 122 -35.13 -12.66 0.81
N CYS A 123 -34.86 -12.31 2.06
CA CYS A 123 -34.77 -13.26 3.16
C CYS A 123 -36.16 -13.82 3.47
N SER A 124 -36.23 -15.00 4.07
CA SER A 124 -37.50 -15.57 4.57
C SER A 124 -38.19 -14.70 5.63
N CYS A 125 -37.48 -13.73 6.22
CA CYS A 125 -38.06 -12.72 7.11
C CYS A 125 -38.71 -11.54 6.37
N GLY A 126 -38.57 -11.44 5.05
CA GLY A 126 -39.14 -10.38 4.21
C GLY A 126 -38.18 -9.24 3.86
N GLU A 127 -37.05 -9.13 4.56
CA GLU A 127 -36.08 -8.04 4.39
C GLU A 127 -35.07 -8.29 3.27
N LYS A 128 -34.45 -7.20 2.81
CA LYS A 128 -33.36 -7.23 1.81
C LYS A 128 -32.17 -8.01 2.36
N VAL A 129 -31.63 -8.90 1.53
CA VAL A 129 -30.51 -9.78 1.92
C VAL A 129 -29.18 -9.08 1.73
N ASP A 130 -28.48 -8.86 2.84
CA ASP A 130 -27.03 -8.71 2.88
C ASP A 130 -26.42 -9.59 3.98
N PRO A 131 -25.10 -9.84 3.95
CA PRO A 131 -24.43 -10.67 4.96
C PRO A 131 -24.59 -10.14 6.40
N ILE A 132 -24.69 -8.82 6.56
CA ILE A 132 -24.81 -8.16 7.87
C ILE A 132 -26.19 -8.47 8.47
N HIS A 133 -27.26 -8.43 7.66
CA HIS A 133 -28.60 -8.80 8.05
C HIS A 133 -28.65 -10.20 8.67
N TYR A 134 -28.04 -11.19 8.02
CA TYR A 134 -27.98 -12.56 8.55
C TYR A 134 -27.17 -12.68 9.86
N ALA A 135 -26.12 -11.87 10.01
CA ALA A 135 -25.28 -11.91 11.20
C ALA A 135 -25.89 -11.18 12.41
N THR A 136 -26.77 -10.18 12.19
CA THR A 136 -27.14 -9.21 13.24
C THR A 136 -28.63 -8.95 13.41
N ILE A 137 -29.47 -9.18 12.40
CA ILE A 137 -30.88 -8.72 12.39
C ILE A 137 -31.87 -9.87 12.17
N CYS A 138 -31.52 -10.88 11.37
CA CYS A 138 -32.47 -11.90 10.96
C CYS A 138 -32.93 -12.77 12.14
N ARG A 139 -34.23 -12.70 12.46
CA ARG A 139 -34.89 -13.49 13.52
C ARG A 139 -34.75 -15.02 13.40
N PHE A 140 -34.37 -15.52 12.23
CA PHE A 140 -34.20 -16.96 11.98
C PHE A 140 -32.75 -17.43 12.17
N THR A 141 -31.79 -16.50 12.32
CA THR A 141 -30.38 -16.80 12.60
C THR A 141 -29.91 -16.22 13.93
N LEU A 142 -30.64 -15.27 14.50
CA LEU A 142 -30.46 -14.84 15.88
C LEU A 142 -31.03 -15.92 16.82
N SER A 143 -30.13 -16.60 17.52
CA SER A 143 -30.44 -17.56 18.61
C SER A 143 -30.76 -16.85 19.91
#